data_AF-A0A7C1DJC7-F1
#
_entry.id   AF-A0A7C1DJC7-F1
#
_cell.length_a   1.000
_cell.length_b   1.000
_cell.length_c   1.000
_cell.angle_alpha   90.00
_cell.angle_beta   90.00
_cell.angle_gamma   90.00
#
_symmetry.space_group_name_H-M   'P 1'
#
loop_
_entity.id
_entity.type
_entity.pdbx_description
1 polymer ?
#
loop_
_entity_poly.entity_id
_entity_poly.type
_entity_poly.pdbx_seq_one_letter_code
_entity_poly.pdbx_strand_id
1 'polypeptide(L)'
;MGRAGLVHARPRRDLDGPLADRILPPNGCGYDRPQALAGLPDEAGLHRRLGLSYNTLPDWLDGEMPSGYVLANVVGERRGLSEPDEYVYLCAHFDSLSEIPLELAPGANDNGSGSAAVLEAARVLAPYANERTLRIAFFDAEEWGCVGSQCHVGDAARAGLDITGAINLDMVIWSHPEDVQEDLDIDGHETDEWLTFLAVRGCHEYGEGLPTRTGNFGAGSDHASFIQSGYSAVLGIKDFPPNYPYYHSSEDDYPAVEGCFPLTWQITRAATAAVSWLAGLAYGPHGPPPTTVYAYPNPFRAERHQRVTFANLVPNSRIYVYDATGSLLFEDLSPFDTYDWTVVNQAGSSLASGVYLYRVVSPLGGVETGKLAVLR
;
A
#
# COMPACT_ATOMS: atom_id res chain seq x y z
N MET A 1 12.32 -29.77 3.48
CA MET A 1 12.84 -28.68 2.64
C MET A 1 12.58 -27.39 3.39
N GLY A 2 13.65 -26.65 3.73
CA GLY A 2 13.61 -25.56 4.71
C GLY A 2 12.80 -24.36 4.25
N ARG A 3 12.04 -23.77 5.17
CA ARG A 3 11.42 -22.45 5.00
C ARG A 3 12.53 -21.40 4.96
N ALA A 4 12.61 -20.64 3.88
CA ALA A 4 13.35 -19.38 3.87
C ALA A 4 12.61 -18.41 4.80
N GLY A 5 13.26 -18.02 5.89
CA GLY A 5 12.74 -16.98 6.77
C GLY A 5 12.88 -15.63 6.09
N LEU A 6 11.81 -14.84 6.06
CA LEU A 6 11.94 -13.40 5.85
C LEU A 6 12.83 -12.83 6.95
N VAL A 7 13.85 -12.09 6.53
CA VAL A 7 14.79 -11.43 7.43
C VAL A 7 14.06 -10.25 8.07
N HIS A 8 13.75 -10.35 9.36
CA HIS A 8 13.28 -9.23 10.17
C HIS A 8 14.32 -8.11 10.16
N ALA A 9 13.99 -6.94 9.61
CA ALA A 9 14.78 -5.73 9.76
C ALA A 9 14.44 -5.10 11.11
N ARG A 10 15.36 -5.20 12.08
CA ARG A 10 15.34 -4.33 13.27
C ARG A 10 15.93 -2.97 12.89
N PRO A 11 15.58 -1.87 13.59
CA PRO A 11 16.26 -0.59 13.42
C PRO A 11 17.77 -0.77 13.55
N ARG A 12 18.52 -0.46 12.48
CA ARG A 12 19.98 -0.56 12.48
C ARG A 12 20.57 0.52 13.40
N ARG A 13 21.60 0.16 14.18
CA ARG A 13 22.31 1.03 15.12
C ARG A 13 23.67 1.49 14.58
N ASP A 14 23.92 1.28 13.30
CA ASP A 14 25.25 1.20 12.70
C ASP A 14 25.43 2.10 11.46
N LEU A 15 24.80 3.30 11.46
CA LEU A 15 25.09 4.35 10.47
C LEU A 15 26.25 5.24 10.97
N ASP A 16 27.49 4.78 10.79
CA ASP A 16 28.70 5.62 10.91
C ASP A 16 29.08 6.17 9.52
N GLY A 17 28.73 7.44 9.24
CA GLY A 17 29.10 8.14 8.02
C GLY A 17 28.71 9.63 8.07
N PRO A 18 29.33 10.50 7.24
CA PRO A 18 29.17 11.97 7.28
C PRO A 18 27.77 12.49 6.88
N LEU A 19 26.80 11.59 6.63
CA LEU A 19 25.38 11.90 6.47
C LEU A 19 24.61 11.89 7.82
N ALA A 20 25.24 11.44 8.91
CA ALA A 20 24.64 11.39 10.25
C ALA A 20 24.49 12.77 10.94
N ASP A 21 25.04 13.84 10.35
CA ASP A 21 25.13 15.15 11.00
C ASP A 21 23.97 16.13 10.69
N ARG A 22 22.91 15.69 9.99
CA ARG A 22 21.62 16.43 9.98
C ARG A 22 20.74 15.90 11.10
N ILE A 23 20.98 16.48 12.27
CA ILE A 23 20.43 16.10 13.58
C ILE A 23 18.89 16.12 13.54
N LEU A 24 18.27 14.93 13.63
CA LEU A 24 16.88 14.79 14.06
C LEU A 24 16.70 15.56 15.38
N PRO A 25 15.65 16.38 15.55
CA PRO A 25 15.48 17.18 16.77
C PRO A 25 15.50 16.26 18.00
N PRO A 26 16.35 16.55 19.01
CA PRO A 26 16.61 15.64 20.13
C PRO A 26 15.39 15.33 21.01
N ASN A 27 14.32 16.13 20.90
CA ASN A 27 13.09 15.99 21.68
C ASN A 27 11.91 15.40 20.88
N GLY A 28 12.13 15.02 19.63
CA GLY A 28 11.06 14.63 18.72
C GLY A 28 10.14 15.77 18.32
N CYS A 29 9.25 15.48 17.38
CA CYS A 29 8.21 16.42 16.99
C CYS A 29 6.95 16.14 17.80
N GLY A 30 6.37 17.14 18.44
CA GLY A 30 5.21 16.94 19.29
C GLY A 30 3.99 16.48 18.47
N TYR A 31 3.38 15.36 18.85
CA TYR A 31 1.99 15.02 18.49
C TYR A 31 1.03 15.90 19.30
N ASP A 32 0.89 17.18 18.96
CA ASP A 32 -0.15 18.00 19.57
C ASP A 32 -1.48 17.78 18.85
N ARG A 33 -2.48 17.29 19.60
CA ARG A 33 -3.87 17.34 19.12
C ARG A 33 -4.26 18.82 19.01
N PRO A 34 -4.71 19.29 17.84
CA PRO A 34 -4.60 20.70 17.51
C PRO A 34 -5.58 21.56 18.32
N GLN A 35 -5.03 22.36 19.25
CA GLN A 35 -5.66 23.61 19.68
C GLN A 35 -5.50 24.70 18.59
N ALA A 36 -4.53 24.56 17.69
CA ALA A 36 -4.20 25.53 16.63
C ALA A 36 -5.17 25.54 15.43
N LEU A 37 -6.08 24.57 15.31
CA LEU A 37 -7.04 24.48 14.19
C LEU A 37 -8.45 25.01 14.53
N ALA A 38 -8.65 25.58 15.72
CA ALA A 38 -9.90 26.21 16.10
C ALA A 38 -10.10 27.54 15.33
N GLY A 39 -10.33 27.47 14.02
CA GLY A 39 -10.53 28.66 13.19
C GLY A 39 -10.31 28.50 11.68
N LEU A 40 -9.74 27.39 11.19
CA LEU A 40 -9.66 27.17 9.74
C LEU A 40 -11.07 26.84 9.19
N PRO A 41 -11.50 27.46 8.08
CA PRO A 41 -12.80 27.21 7.50
C PRO A 41 -12.93 25.72 7.14
N ASP A 42 -14.02 25.11 7.60
CA ASP A 42 -14.47 23.74 7.29
C ASP A 42 -14.87 23.65 5.82
N GLU A 43 -13.91 23.80 4.91
CA GLU A 43 -14.04 23.35 3.52
C GLU A 43 -14.03 21.81 3.53
N ALA A 44 -15.19 21.28 3.92
CA ALA A 44 -15.83 20.09 3.39
C ALA A 44 -15.32 18.71 3.83
N GLY A 45 -14.90 18.49 5.08
CA GLY A 45 -14.90 17.14 5.70
C GLY A 45 -14.22 16.00 4.91
N LEU A 46 -13.38 16.30 3.92
CA LEU A 46 -12.78 15.34 2.99
C LEU A 46 -11.79 14.45 3.73
N HIS A 47 -11.01 15.04 4.62
CA HIS A 47 -10.07 14.35 5.49
C HIS A 47 -10.76 13.39 6.46
N ARG A 48 -11.94 13.74 6.99
CA ARG A 48 -12.77 12.82 7.78
C ARG A 48 -13.37 11.68 6.94
N ARG A 49 -13.76 11.95 5.70
CA ARG A 49 -14.29 10.93 4.76
C ARG A 49 -13.20 9.96 4.28
N LEU A 50 -11.96 10.41 4.21
CA LEU A 50 -10.79 9.62 3.80
C LEU A 50 -10.03 9.00 4.99
N GLY A 51 -10.42 9.30 6.24
CA GLY A 51 -9.75 8.78 7.43
C GLY A 51 -8.33 9.35 7.64
N LEU A 52 -8.05 10.55 7.12
CA LEU A 52 -6.76 11.22 7.23
C LEU A 52 -6.63 11.89 8.60
N SER A 53 -5.49 11.67 9.25
CA SER A 53 -5.04 12.34 10.46
C SER A 53 -3.96 13.37 10.12
N TYR A 54 -3.89 14.45 10.90
CA TYR A 54 -2.88 15.49 10.74
C TYR A 54 -1.98 15.55 11.96
N ASN A 55 -0.69 15.73 11.72
CA ASN A 55 0.28 15.99 12.77
C ASN A 55 0.88 17.38 12.54
N THR A 56 0.72 18.29 13.49
CA THR A 56 1.37 19.59 13.44
C THR A 56 2.85 19.43 13.78
N LEU A 57 3.74 19.96 12.94
CA LEU A 57 5.17 20.01 13.26
C LEU A 57 5.42 21.18 14.24
N PRO A 58 6.33 21.05 15.22
CA PRO A 58 6.75 22.19 16.03
C PRO A 58 7.42 23.27 15.16
N ASP A 59 7.33 24.53 15.58
CA ASP A 59 7.96 25.72 14.95
C ASP A 59 9.51 25.70 14.89
N TRP A 60 10.16 24.56 15.12
CA TRP A 60 11.59 24.44 15.42
C TRP A 60 12.37 23.80 14.29
N LEU A 61 12.68 24.60 13.27
CA LEU A 61 13.93 24.45 12.54
C LEU A 61 14.74 25.74 12.75
N ASP A 62 15.85 25.59 13.46
CA ASP A 62 16.85 26.65 13.57
C ASP A 62 17.42 26.92 12.16
N GLY A 63 16.83 27.91 11.50
CA GLY A 63 17.24 28.42 10.19
C GLY A 63 16.30 28.01 9.06
N GLU A 64 15.73 29.01 8.40
CA GLU A 64 15.11 28.99 7.05
C GLU A 64 13.58 28.95 6.92
N MET A 65 12.82 28.36 7.84
CA MET A 65 11.35 28.54 7.81
C MET A 65 10.96 29.91 8.40
N PRO A 66 10.17 30.75 7.71
CA PRO A 66 9.68 31.98 8.30
C PRO A 66 8.83 31.69 9.53
N SER A 67 9.07 32.42 10.62
CA SER A 67 8.34 32.24 11.87
C SER A 67 6.82 32.46 11.67
N GLY A 68 5.98 31.51 12.10
CA GLY A 68 4.52 31.66 12.13
C GLY A 68 3.73 30.79 11.14
N TYR A 69 4.39 29.91 10.38
CA TYR A 69 3.72 28.90 9.55
C TYR A 69 3.55 27.59 10.33
N VAL A 70 2.33 27.04 10.31
CA VAL A 70 2.03 25.72 10.88
C VAL A 70 2.17 24.70 9.76
N LEU A 71 3.16 23.83 9.87
CA LEU A 71 3.36 22.70 8.95
C LEU A 71 2.59 21.48 9.43
N ALA A 72 2.04 20.71 8.50
CA ALA A 72 1.30 19.50 8.84
C ALA A 72 1.41 18.39 7.79
N ASN A 73 1.90 17.23 8.23
CA ASN A 73 1.79 16.02 7.44
C ASN A 73 0.34 15.52 7.44
N VAL A 74 -0.10 14.96 6.31
CA VAL A 74 -1.42 14.32 6.17
C VAL A 74 -1.22 12.82 6.05
N VAL A 75 -1.73 12.05 7.02
CA VAL A 75 -1.52 10.60 7.07
C VAL A 75 -2.84 9.87 7.23
N GLY A 76 -3.21 9.09 6.22
CA GLY A 76 -4.29 8.10 6.27
C GLY A 76 -3.78 6.76 6.73
N GLU A 77 -4.52 6.10 7.61
CA GLU A 77 -4.15 4.76 8.10
C GLU A 77 -5.27 3.75 7.86
N ARG A 78 -4.91 2.62 7.26
CA ARG A 78 -5.74 1.42 7.18
C ARG A 78 -5.06 0.32 7.99
N ARG A 79 -5.53 0.11 9.22
CA ARG A 79 -5.01 -0.92 10.13
C ARG A 79 -5.04 -2.31 9.49
N GLY A 80 -3.93 -3.04 9.62
CA GLY A 80 -3.78 -4.42 9.19
C GLY A 80 -4.64 -5.40 9.99
N LEU A 81 -4.90 -6.58 9.42
CA LEU A 81 -5.73 -7.61 10.04
C LEU A 81 -4.92 -8.61 10.86
N SER A 82 -3.87 -9.20 10.28
CA SER A 82 -3.05 -10.24 10.89
C SER A 82 -1.78 -9.69 11.52
N GLU A 83 -1.17 -8.67 10.91
CA GLU A 83 0.07 -8.02 11.33
C GLU A 83 -0.16 -6.51 11.54
N PRO A 84 -1.07 -6.10 12.46
CA PRO A 84 -1.47 -4.70 12.61
C PRO A 84 -0.35 -3.77 13.10
N ASP A 85 0.73 -4.32 13.64
CA ASP A 85 1.86 -3.56 14.18
C ASP A 85 3.05 -3.51 13.20
N GLU A 86 2.92 -4.12 12.01
CA GLU A 86 3.82 -3.95 10.86
C GLU A 86 3.24 -2.88 9.92
N TYR A 87 4.03 -1.88 9.55
CA TYR A 87 3.60 -0.70 8.81
C TYR A 87 4.23 -0.66 7.42
N VAL A 88 3.44 -0.30 6.42
CA VAL A 88 3.89 -0.08 5.05
C VAL A 88 3.42 1.28 4.56
N TYR A 89 4.23 1.95 3.74
CA TYR A 89 3.93 3.29 3.26
C TYR A 89 3.84 3.37 1.74
N LEU A 90 2.86 4.12 1.26
CA LEU A 90 2.89 4.78 -0.03
C LEU A 90 2.79 6.29 0.24
N CYS A 91 3.76 7.06 -0.25
CA CYS A 91 3.87 8.48 0.08
C CYS A 91 4.34 9.35 -1.07
N ALA A 92 4.11 10.65 -0.91
CA ALA A 92 4.59 11.76 -1.71
C ALA A 92 4.65 13.01 -0.81
N HIS A 93 5.23 14.10 -1.27
CA HIS A 93 5.03 15.40 -0.63
C HIS A 93 3.95 16.21 -1.35
N PHE A 94 3.38 17.19 -0.66
CA PHE A 94 2.32 18.04 -1.19
C PHE A 94 2.65 19.54 -1.17
N ASP A 95 3.76 19.94 -0.54
CA ASP A 95 4.31 21.28 -0.71
C ASP A 95 4.97 21.43 -2.08
N SER A 96 5.21 22.68 -2.46
CA SER A 96 5.83 23.06 -3.73
C SER A 96 6.71 24.29 -3.54
N LEU A 97 7.70 24.44 -4.42
CA LEU A 97 8.60 25.60 -4.45
C LEU A 97 8.55 26.29 -5.82
N SER A 98 8.79 27.60 -5.84
CA SER A 98 9.03 28.37 -7.05
C SER A 98 10.22 29.30 -6.89
N GLU A 99 10.51 30.11 -7.91
CA GLU A 99 11.65 31.03 -7.94
C GLU A 99 11.62 32.03 -6.77
N ILE A 100 10.42 32.30 -6.23
CA ILE A 100 10.22 33.14 -5.06
C ILE A 100 9.55 32.30 -3.97
N PRO A 101 10.28 31.95 -2.89
CA PRO A 101 9.73 31.16 -1.80
C PRO A 101 8.44 31.76 -1.24
N LEU A 102 7.45 30.90 -1.00
CA LEU A 102 6.12 31.25 -0.47
C LEU A 102 5.26 32.14 -1.39
N GLU A 103 5.62 32.29 -2.66
CA GLU A 103 4.76 32.89 -3.68
C GLU A 103 4.10 31.81 -4.57
N LEU A 104 3.64 32.19 -5.76
CA LEU A 104 2.94 31.29 -6.66
C LEU A 104 3.85 30.12 -7.07
N ALA A 105 3.53 28.92 -6.58
CA ALA A 105 4.20 27.66 -6.90
C ALA A 105 3.12 26.60 -7.21
N PRO A 106 2.68 26.45 -8.47
CA PRO A 106 1.57 25.54 -8.77
C PRO A 106 1.97 24.06 -8.58
N GLY A 107 3.22 23.69 -8.84
CA GLY A 107 3.80 22.38 -8.50
C GLY A 107 3.10 21.19 -9.18
N ALA A 108 2.74 21.32 -10.46
CA ALA A 108 1.94 20.31 -11.14
C ALA A 108 2.67 18.97 -11.32
N ASN A 109 3.94 19.00 -11.73
CA ASN A 109 4.81 17.84 -11.74
C ASN A 109 5.41 17.61 -10.36
N ASP A 110 5.91 18.66 -9.71
CA ASP A 110 6.65 18.61 -8.44
C ASP A 110 5.88 19.29 -7.28
N ASN A 111 5.18 18.54 -6.43
CA ASN A 111 4.88 17.11 -6.55
C ASN A 111 3.37 16.84 -6.53
N GLY A 112 2.62 17.72 -7.19
CA GLY A 112 1.20 17.53 -7.46
C GLY A 112 0.92 16.20 -8.18
N SER A 113 1.85 15.73 -9.01
CA SER A 113 1.73 14.47 -9.74
C SER A 113 1.84 13.23 -8.84
N GLY A 114 2.86 13.15 -7.98
CA GLY A 114 3.02 12.07 -7.00
C GLY A 114 1.90 12.10 -5.98
N SER A 115 1.55 13.30 -5.48
CA SER A 115 0.39 13.49 -4.60
C SER A 115 -0.91 12.98 -5.23
N ALA A 116 -1.18 13.30 -6.50
CA ALA A 116 -2.37 12.81 -7.20
C ALA A 116 -2.35 11.28 -7.38
N ALA A 117 -1.20 10.70 -7.73
CA ALA A 117 -1.02 9.25 -7.89
C ALA A 117 -1.27 8.51 -6.57
N VAL A 118 -0.67 8.99 -5.46
CA VAL A 118 -0.83 8.42 -4.12
C VAL A 118 -2.27 8.54 -3.63
N LEU A 119 -2.93 9.68 -3.90
CA LEU A 119 -4.34 9.88 -3.54
C LEU A 119 -5.28 8.94 -4.31
N GLU A 120 -5.02 8.72 -5.61
CA GLU A 120 -5.79 7.77 -6.41
C GLU A 120 -5.57 6.33 -5.96
N ALA A 121 -4.33 5.95 -5.65
CA ALA A 121 -4.03 4.66 -5.05
C ALA A 121 -4.79 4.47 -3.72
N ALA A 122 -4.84 5.50 -2.87
CA ALA A 122 -5.61 5.47 -1.64
C ALA A 122 -7.12 5.27 -1.91
N ARG A 123 -7.68 5.97 -2.90
CA ARG A 123 -9.09 5.80 -3.31
C ARG A 123 -9.38 4.38 -3.79
N VAL A 124 -8.48 3.80 -4.58
CA VAL A 124 -8.59 2.42 -5.09
C VAL A 124 -8.47 1.39 -3.96
N LEU A 125 -7.57 1.60 -3.01
CA LEU A 125 -7.29 0.66 -1.91
C LEU A 125 -8.23 0.80 -0.71
N ALA A 126 -8.90 1.93 -0.54
CA ALA A 126 -9.82 2.20 0.58
C ALA A 126 -10.85 1.08 0.89
N PRO A 127 -11.48 0.42 -0.11
CA PRO A 127 -12.43 -0.65 0.16
C PRO A 127 -11.78 -2.01 0.46
N TYR A 128 -10.47 -2.16 0.30
CA TYR A 128 -9.73 -3.40 0.51
C TYR A 128 -9.20 -3.51 1.95
N ALA A 129 -8.83 -4.71 2.36
CA ALA A 129 -8.17 -4.95 3.64
C ALA A 129 -6.81 -5.61 3.43
N ASN A 130 -5.88 -5.36 4.35
CA ASN A 130 -4.48 -5.76 4.24
C ASN A 130 -4.05 -6.55 5.49
N GLU A 131 -3.03 -7.39 5.36
CA GLU A 131 -2.40 -8.10 6.48
C GLU A 131 -1.67 -7.11 7.40
N ARG A 132 -0.86 -6.22 6.81
CA ARG A 132 -0.11 -5.14 7.48
C ARG A 132 -0.89 -3.83 7.50
N THR A 133 -0.52 -2.93 8.41
CA THR A 133 -1.07 -1.58 8.44
C THR A 133 -0.53 -0.74 7.28
N LEU A 134 -1.42 -0.32 6.39
CA LEU A 134 -1.09 0.57 5.28
C LEU A 134 -1.25 2.02 5.72
N ARG A 135 -0.18 2.81 5.57
CA ARG A 135 -0.21 4.27 5.71
C ARG A 135 -0.04 4.94 4.35
N ILE A 136 -0.96 5.85 4.06
CA ILE A 136 -0.87 6.80 2.95
C ILE A 136 -0.41 8.12 3.55
N ALA A 137 0.75 8.62 3.16
CA ALA A 137 1.31 9.83 3.73
C ALA A 137 1.57 10.89 2.66
N PHE A 138 1.18 12.13 2.97
CA PHE A 138 1.56 13.32 2.24
C PHE A 138 2.40 14.18 3.19
N PHE A 139 3.68 14.32 2.86
CA PHE A 139 4.62 15.08 3.69
C PHE A 139 4.62 16.56 3.30
N ASP A 140 4.76 17.39 4.32
CA ASP A 140 4.89 18.84 4.17
C ASP A 140 6.37 19.24 4.25
N ALA A 141 6.71 20.38 3.67
CA ALA A 141 8.06 20.94 3.70
C ALA A 141 9.16 19.96 3.22
N GLU A 142 8.89 19.21 2.15
CA GLU A 142 9.91 18.42 1.47
C GLU A 142 10.96 19.33 0.81
N GLU A 143 10.50 20.42 0.20
CA GLU A 143 11.32 21.38 -0.54
C GLU A 143 12.29 22.15 0.34
N TRP A 144 12.07 22.08 1.65
CA TRP A 144 12.90 22.65 2.71
C TRP A 144 13.82 21.60 3.34
N GLY A 145 14.04 20.49 2.64
CA GLY A 145 14.92 19.39 3.03
C GLY A 145 14.19 18.29 3.78
N CYS A 146 13.07 17.78 3.27
CA CYS A 146 12.32 16.63 3.78
C CYS A 146 11.88 16.79 5.24
N VAL A 147 11.54 18.00 5.68
CA VAL A 147 11.28 18.33 7.10
C VAL A 147 10.13 17.50 7.65
N GLY A 148 9.01 17.43 6.92
CA GLY A 148 7.83 16.69 7.32
C GLY A 148 8.11 15.20 7.49
N SER A 149 8.77 14.56 6.53
CA SER A 149 9.07 13.13 6.60
C SER A 149 10.15 12.82 7.63
N GLN A 150 11.23 13.61 7.75
CA GLN A 150 12.25 13.42 8.78
C GLN A 150 11.63 13.41 10.18
N CYS A 151 10.73 14.36 10.41
CA CYS A 151 10.02 14.47 11.66
C CYS A 151 9.11 13.26 11.93
N HIS A 152 8.21 12.93 10.99
CA HIS A 152 7.24 11.85 11.13
C HIS A 152 7.90 10.47 11.27
N VAL A 153 8.88 10.19 10.41
CA VAL A 153 9.59 8.91 10.42
C VAL A 153 10.54 8.82 11.62
N GLY A 154 11.19 9.92 12.01
CA GLY A 154 11.99 9.98 13.22
C GLY A 154 11.18 9.72 14.49
N ASP A 155 9.95 10.23 14.56
CA ASP A 155 9.00 9.93 15.64
C ASP A 155 8.60 8.46 15.66
N ALA A 156 8.29 7.89 14.49
CA ALA A 156 7.97 6.47 14.35
C ALA A 156 9.13 5.57 14.80
N ALA A 157 10.38 5.91 14.43
CA ALA A 157 11.58 5.21 14.85
C ALA A 157 11.81 5.30 16.36
N ARG A 158 11.65 6.48 16.97
CA ARG A 158 11.76 6.67 18.43
C ARG A 158 10.68 5.92 19.20
N ALA A 159 9.48 5.81 18.64
CA ALA A 159 8.39 5.01 19.19
C ALA A 159 8.55 3.49 18.92
N GLY A 160 9.55 3.08 18.14
CA GLY A 160 9.85 1.68 17.86
C GLY A 160 8.87 1.00 16.92
N LEU A 161 8.24 1.74 16.00
CA LEU A 161 7.34 1.17 15.00
C LEU A 161 8.13 0.27 14.03
N ASP A 162 7.51 -0.84 13.64
CA ASP A 162 8.05 -1.76 12.64
C ASP A 162 7.59 -1.33 11.24
N ILE A 163 8.38 -0.50 10.55
CA ILE A 163 8.09 -0.09 9.18
C ILE A 163 8.79 -1.06 8.22
N THR A 164 8.00 -1.92 7.58
CA THR A 164 8.49 -2.94 6.64
C THR A 164 9.05 -2.32 5.37
N GLY A 165 8.42 -1.26 4.86
CA GLY A 165 8.94 -0.54 3.70
C GLY A 165 8.09 0.67 3.28
N ALA A 166 8.70 1.58 2.53
CA ALA A 166 8.03 2.75 1.97
C ALA A 166 8.29 2.90 0.46
N ILE A 167 7.23 3.19 -0.30
CA ILE A 167 7.31 3.58 -1.71
C ILE A 167 6.99 5.07 -1.78
N ASN A 168 7.95 5.88 -2.19
CA ASN A 168 7.78 7.30 -2.40
C ASN A 168 7.61 7.60 -3.88
N LEU A 169 6.67 8.46 -4.25
CA LEU A 169 6.49 8.93 -5.62
C LEU A 169 6.77 10.43 -5.68
N ASP A 170 7.67 10.82 -6.58
CA ASP A 170 8.08 12.20 -6.77
C ASP A 170 8.28 12.50 -8.25
N MET A 171 7.65 13.57 -8.76
CA MET A 171 7.71 13.96 -10.17
C MET A 171 7.40 12.80 -11.14
N VAL A 172 6.14 12.34 -11.17
CA VAL A 172 5.73 11.11 -11.89
C VAL A 172 4.77 11.37 -13.05
N ILE A 173 4.74 12.58 -13.61
CA ILE A 173 3.90 12.90 -14.78
C ILE A 173 4.65 13.31 -16.02
N TRP A 174 5.73 14.06 -15.89
CA TRP A 174 6.31 14.64 -17.08
C TRP A 174 7.00 13.60 -17.98
N SER A 175 6.85 13.79 -19.28
CA SER A 175 7.42 12.97 -20.35
C SER A 175 8.18 13.88 -21.30
N HIS A 176 9.46 13.61 -21.56
CA HIS A 176 10.25 14.43 -22.47
C HIS A 176 9.80 14.19 -23.92
N PRO A 177 9.51 15.23 -24.74
CA PRO A 177 9.04 15.04 -26.12
C PRO A 177 9.99 14.27 -27.05
N GLU A 178 11.26 14.19 -26.68
CA GLU A 178 12.31 13.48 -27.42
C GLU A 178 12.60 12.06 -26.89
N ASP A 179 11.95 11.65 -25.79
CA ASP A 179 12.16 10.31 -25.27
C ASP A 179 11.56 9.26 -26.19
N VAL A 180 12.43 8.36 -26.66
CA VAL A 180 12.05 7.26 -27.56
C VAL A 180 11.26 6.19 -26.80
N GLN A 181 11.49 6.10 -25.48
CA GLN A 181 10.81 5.19 -24.58
C GLN A 181 10.84 5.79 -23.17
N GLU A 182 9.67 6.09 -22.63
CA GLU A 182 9.51 6.49 -21.23
C GLU A 182 9.90 5.33 -20.30
N ASP A 183 10.61 5.64 -19.24
CA ASP A 183 10.89 4.76 -18.11
C ASP A 183 10.57 5.44 -16.77
N LEU A 184 10.54 4.63 -15.70
CA LEU A 184 10.54 5.10 -14.32
C LEU A 184 11.88 4.78 -13.68
N ASP A 185 12.52 5.78 -13.08
CA ASP A 185 13.67 5.57 -12.23
C ASP A 185 13.21 5.11 -10.85
N ILE A 186 13.75 3.98 -10.42
CA ILE A 186 13.55 3.46 -9.08
C ILE A 186 14.86 3.61 -8.32
N ASP A 187 14.95 4.69 -7.54
CA ASP A 187 16.09 4.97 -6.67
C ASP A 187 15.91 4.24 -5.34
N GLY A 188 16.91 3.46 -4.96
CA GLY A 188 16.89 2.68 -3.73
C GLY A 188 18.30 2.30 -3.29
N HIS A 189 18.47 2.06 -1.99
CA HIS A 189 19.74 1.59 -1.47
C HIS A 189 20.00 0.12 -1.86
N GLU A 190 21.26 -0.29 -2.01
CA GLU A 190 21.63 -1.67 -2.38
C GLU A 190 21.06 -2.74 -1.42
N THR A 191 20.74 -2.35 -0.18
CA THR A 191 20.13 -3.25 0.82
C THR A 191 18.63 -3.45 0.64
N ASP A 192 18.00 -2.67 -0.24
CA ASP A 192 16.56 -2.64 -0.47
C ASP A 192 16.17 -3.26 -1.82
N GLU A 193 17.07 -4.04 -2.44
CA GLU A 193 16.87 -4.74 -3.71
C GLU A 193 15.52 -5.48 -3.79
N TRP A 194 15.05 -6.02 -2.66
CA TRP A 194 13.77 -6.73 -2.59
C TRP A 194 12.57 -5.80 -2.81
N LEU A 195 12.63 -4.55 -2.31
CA LEU A 195 11.60 -3.54 -2.47
C LEU A 195 11.69 -2.89 -3.86
N THR A 196 12.91 -2.64 -4.34
CA THR A 196 13.17 -2.26 -5.74
C THR A 196 12.57 -3.28 -6.70
N PHE A 197 12.78 -4.57 -6.46
CA PHE A 197 12.20 -5.65 -7.26
C PHE A 197 10.66 -5.64 -7.25
N LEU A 198 10.02 -5.36 -6.10
CA LEU A 198 8.57 -5.23 -6.03
C LEU A 198 8.06 -4.06 -6.88
N ALA A 199 8.74 -2.91 -6.83
CA ALA A 199 8.39 -1.74 -7.64
C ALA A 199 8.57 -2.02 -9.15
N VAL A 200 9.70 -2.64 -9.55
CA VAL A 200 9.96 -3.07 -10.94
C VAL A 200 8.89 -4.05 -11.42
N ARG A 201 8.52 -5.04 -10.59
CA ARG A 201 7.45 -5.98 -10.93
C ARG A 201 6.12 -5.25 -11.13
N GLY A 202 5.81 -4.26 -10.30
CA GLY A 202 4.60 -3.43 -10.44
C GLY A 202 4.57 -2.74 -11.80
N CYS A 203 5.69 -2.14 -12.22
CA CYS A 203 5.83 -1.49 -13.52
C CYS A 203 5.62 -2.49 -14.68
N HIS A 204 6.25 -3.66 -14.59
CA HIS A 204 6.13 -4.69 -15.63
C HIS A 204 4.71 -5.29 -15.73
N GLU A 205 4.12 -5.69 -14.61
CA GLU A 205 2.84 -6.44 -14.59
C GLU A 205 1.60 -5.54 -14.64
N TYR A 206 1.65 -4.37 -13.99
CA TYR A 206 0.49 -3.48 -13.82
C TYR A 206 0.67 -2.09 -14.44
N GLY A 207 1.90 -1.69 -14.77
CA GLY A 207 2.24 -0.50 -15.54
C GLY A 207 2.34 -0.74 -17.05
N GLU A 208 1.74 -1.82 -17.57
CA GLU A 208 1.76 -2.18 -19.01
C GLU A 208 3.16 -2.41 -19.60
N GLY A 209 4.05 -2.98 -18.81
CA GLY A 209 5.43 -3.22 -19.24
C GLY A 209 6.29 -1.95 -19.18
N LEU A 210 5.91 -0.96 -18.37
CA LEU A 210 6.68 0.27 -18.15
C LEU A 210 8.15 -0.09 -17.86
N PRO A 211 9.09 0.34 -18.73
CA PRO A 211 10.51 0.17 -18.51
C PRO A 211 10.95 0.84 -17.21
N THR A 212 12.01 0.30 -16.62
CA THR A 212 12.55 0.84 -15.37
C THR A 212 14.06 0.90 -15.43
N ARG A 213 14.62 1.95 -14.83
CA ARG A 213 16.04 2.01 -14.50
C ARG A 213 16.14 1.94 -12.98
N THR A 214 17.07 1.13 -12.48
CA THR A 214 17.24 0.91 -11.04
C THR A 214 18.66 1.25 -10.64
N GLY A 215 18.82 1.83 -9.46
CA GLY A 215 20.13 2.21 -8.96
C GLY A 215 20.05 2.98 -7.65
N ASN A 216 21.21 3.38 -7.16
CA ASN A 216 21.35 4.41 -6.14
C ASN A 216 21.79 5.68 -6.86
N PHE A 217 20.82 6.47 -7.35
CA PHE A 217 21.11 7.65 -8.16
C PHE A 217 21.47 8.85 -7.29
N GLY A 218 21.15 8.80 -5.99
CA GLY A 218 21.36 9.90 -5.05
C GLY A 218 20.30 10.98 -5.19
N ALA A 219 19.11 10.63 -5.69
CA ALA A 219 17.96 11.51 -5.69
C ALA A 219 17.55 11.83 -4.25
N GLY A 220 17.28 13.11 -3.97
CA GLY A 220 16.73 13.55 -2.70
C GLY A 220 15.21 13.58 -2.78
N SER A 221 14.54 12.89 -1.86
CA SER A 221 13.10 13.02 -1.60
C SER A 221 12.78 12.30 -0.27
N ASP A 222 11.51 12.27 0.16
CA ASP A 222 11.08 11.76 1.47
C ASP A 222 11.49 10.31 1.79
N HIS A 223 11.71 9.46 0.78
CA HIS A 223 12.26 8.10 0.96
C HIS A 223 13.59 8.10 1.75
N ALA A 224 14.39 9.16 1.64
CA ALA A 224 15.65 9.31 2.34
C ALA A 224 15.45 9.33 3.87
N SER A 225 14.36 9.92 4.36
CA SER A 225 14.01 9.96 5.79
C SER A 225 13.78 8.56 6.38
N PHE A 226 13.22 7.64 5.58
CA PHE A 226 13.05 6.23 5.94
C PHE A 226 14.39 5.49 6.00
N ILE A 227 15.22 5.64 4.96
CA ILE A 227 16.54 5.02 4.87
C ILE A 227 17.43 5.48 6.04
N GLN A 228 17.46 6.79 6.32
CA GLN A 228 18.21 7.38 7.44
C GLN A 228 17.73 6.88 8.81
N SER A 229 16.45 6.53 8.93
CA SER A 229 15.87 5.95 10.14
C SER A 229 16.02 4.42 10.22
N GLY A 230 16.69 3.80 9.24
CA GLY A 230 16.98 2.37 9.20
C GLY A 230 15.87 1.50 8.63
N TYR A 231 14.91 2.09 7.90
CA TYR A 231 13.83 1.38 7.21
C TYR A 231 14.10 1.28 5.70
N SER A 232 13.59 0.23 5.07
CA SER A 232 13.67 0.08 3.61
C SER A 232 12.76 1.08 2.90
N ALA A 233 13.26 1.78 1.89
CA ALA A 233 12.44 2.64 1.05
C ALA A 233 12.99 2.76 -0.36
N VAL A 234 12.09 3.07 -1.30
CA VAL A 234 12.42 3.36 -2.69
C VAL A 234 11.69 4.62 -3.14
N LEU A 235 12.31 5.36 -4.06
CA LEU A 235 11.72 6.48 -4.77
C LEU A 235 11.43 6.06 -6.22
N GLY A 236 10.20 6.30 -6.68
CA GLY A 236 9.87 6.36 -8.10
C GLY A 236 9.90 7.81 -8.58
N ILE A 237 10.78 8.13 -9.52
CA ILE A 237 10.95 9.48 -10.08
C ILE A 237 11.19 9.44 -11.59
N LYS A 238 10.80 10.51 -12.30
CA LYS A 238 11.12 10.66 -13.71
C LYS A 238 12.46 11.33 -13.96
N ASP A 239 13.19 10.76 -14.93
CA ASP A 239 14.34 11.33 -15.63
C ASP A 239 15.43 11.88 -14.72
N PHE A 240 15.93 11.11 -13.75
CA PHE A 240 17.00 11.54 -12.87
C PHE A 240 18.39 11.50 -13.56
N PRO A 241 19.24 12.55 -13.45
CA PRO A 241 18.97 13.85 -12.81
C PRO A 241 17.92 14.64 -13.59
N PRO A 242 16.97 15.33 -12.90
CA PRO A 242 15.79 15.92 -13.52
C PRO A 242 16.16 16.85 -14.69
N ASN A 243 15.53 16.64 -15.84
CA ASN A 243 15.63 17.48 -17.03
C ASN A 243 14.33 18.26 -17.31
N TYR A 244 13.36 18.21 -16.39
CA TYR A 244 12.11 18.96 -16.47
C TYR A 244 12.39 20.47 -16.46
N PRO A 245 12.03 21.22 -17.52
CA PRO A 245 12.45 22.62 -17.67
C PRO A 245 11.77 23.60 -16.72
N TYR A 246 10.65 23.20 -16.08
CA TYR A 246 9.86 24.06 -15.19
C TYR A 246 10.05 23.71 -13.71
N TYR A 247 11.01 22.84 -13.37
CA TYR A 247 11.32 22.44 -12.00
C TYR A 247 11.55 23.66 -11.09
N HIS A 248 10.91 23.66 -9.92
CA HIS A 248 10.91 24.76 -8.94
C HIS A 248 10.60 26.14 -9.54
N SER A 249 9.57 26.21 -10.39
CA SER A 249 9.16 27.46 -11.03
C SER A 249 7.66 27.67 -11.01
N SER A 250 7.25 28.93 -11.15
CA SER A 250 5.86 29.32 -11.35
C SER A 250 5.24 28.79 -12.66
N GLU A 251 6.06 28.22 -13.55
CA GLU A 251 5.63 27.57 -14.80
C GLU A 251 5.41 26.05 -14.63
N ASP A 252 5.74 25.44 -13.48
CA ASP A 252 5.30 24.08 -13.15
C ASP A 252 3.80 24.07 -12.84
N ASP A 253 3.01 24.22 -13.90
CA ASP A 253 1.56 24.29 -13.88
C ASP A 253 0.96 23.25 -14.82
N TYR A 254 -0.35 22.98 -14.65
CA TYR A 254 -1.08 21.97 -15.40
C TYR A 254 -0.84 22.00 -16.93
N PRO A 255 -0.80 23.16 -17.62
CA PRO A 255 -0.53 23.19 -19.06
C PRO A 255 0.81 22.57 -19.47
N ALA A 256 1.81 22.54 -18.57
CA ALA A 256 3.11 21.94 -18.83
C ALA A 256 3.08 20.40 -18.85
N VAL A 257 2.04 19.78 -18.26
CA VAL A 257 1.92 18.33 -18.06
C VAL A 257 0.64 17.72 -18.61
N GLU A 258 -0.27 18.52 -19.17
CA GLU A 258 -1.59 18.09 -19.68
C GLU A 258 -1.51 16.93 -20.69
N GLY A 259 -0.43 16.84 -21.46
CA GLY A 259 -0.22 15.77 -22.45
C GLY A 259 0.32 14.45 -21.90
N CYS A 260 0.76 14.40 -20.65
CA CYS A 260 1.62 13.31 -20.15
C CYS A 260 0.89 12.29 -19.24
N PHE A 261 -0.42 12.43 -19.08
CA PHE A 261 -1.26 11.57 -18.22
C PHE A 261 -1.12 10.05 -18.38
N PRO A 262 -0.95 9.47 -19.59
CA PRO A 262 -0.82 8.02 -19.72
C PRO A 262 0.31 7.43 -18.86
N LEU A 263 1.41 8.17 -18.69
CA LEU A 263 2.56 7.73 -17.91
C LEU A 263 2.25 7.70 -16.40
N THR A 264 1.71 8.79 -15.84
CA THR A 264 1.29 8.81 -14.43
C THR A 264 0.27 7.74 -14.12
N TRP A 265 -0.63 7.44 -15.06
CA TRP A 265 -1.58 6.35 -14.89
C TRP A 265 -0.89 4.98 -14.78
N GLN A 266 0.11 4.69 -15.62
CA GLN A 266 0.92 3.46 -15.53
C GLN A 266 1.66 3.38 -14.19
N ILE A 267 2.32 4.48 -13.78
CA ILE A 267 3.06 4.58 -12.51
C ILE A 267 2.11 4.40 -11.32
N THR A 268 0.94 5.04 -11.35
CA THR A 268 -0.08 4.91 -10.29
C THR A 268 -0.52 3.46 -10.13
N ARG A 269 -0.79 2.74 -11.23
CA ARG A 269 -1.16 1.32 -11.19
C ARG A 269 -0.01 0.45 -10.67
N ALA A 270 1.20 0.71 -11.12
CA ALA A 270 2.41 0.00 -10.68
C ALA A 270 2.64 0.16 -9.17
N ALA A 271 2.64 1.39 -8.67
CA ALA A 271 2.81 1.71 -7.26
C ALA A 271 1.69 1.13 -6.39
N THR A 272 0.44 1.20 -6.87
CA THR A 272 -0.72 0.59 -6.20
C THR A 272 -0.55 -0.92 -6.05
N ALA A 273 -0.09 -1.61 -7.10
CA ALA A 273 0.17 -3.05 -7.05
C ALA A 273 1.33 -3.38 -6.10
N ALA A 274 2.43 -2.64 -6.18
CA ALA A 274 3.62 -2.84 -5.34
C ALA A 274 3.29 -2.66 -3.85
N VAL A 275 2.60 -1.57 -3.47
CA VAL A 275 2.19 -1.36 -2.08
C VAL A 275 1.15 -2.39 -1.63
N SER A 276 0.29 -2.87 -2.52
CA SER A 276 -0.69 -3.93 -2.19
C SER A 276 -0.01 -5.27 -1.86
N TRP A 277 1.05 -5.64 -2.59
CA TRP A 277 1.84 -6.83 -2.27
C TRP A 277 2.61 -6.65 -0.96
N LEU A 278 3.19 -5.48 -0.75
CA LEU A 278 3.90 -5.15 0.48
C LEU A 278 2.98 -5.20 1.71
N ALA A 279 1.78 -4.62 1.59
CA ALA A 279 0.75 -4.62 2.63
C ALA A 279 0.15 -6.02 2.88
N GLY A 280 0.33 -6.96 1.95
CA GLY A 280 -0.36 -8.25 1.97
C GLY A 280 -1.87 -8.06 1.78
N LEU A 281 -2.29 -7.62 0.59
CA LEU A 281 -3.72 -7.44 0.27
C LEU A 281 -4.51 -8.71 0.59
N ALA A 282 -5.33 -8.65 1.65
CA ALA A 282 -6.05 -9.78 2.19
C ALA A 282 -7.42 -9.97 1.51
N TYR A 283 -8.14 -8.86 1.22
CA TYR A 283 -9.53 -8.91 0.70
C TYR A 283 -9.89 -7.79 -0.28
N GLY A 284 -10.81 -8.10 -1.21
CA GLY A 284 -11.38 -7.19 -2.22
C GLY A 284 -12.41 -6.16 -1.70
N PRO A 285 -12.98 -5.32 -2.59
CA PRO A 285 -13.89 -4.22 -2.24
C PRO A 285 -15.30 -4.66 -1.81
N HIS A 286 -15.55 -5.97 -1.84
CA HIS A 286 -16.80 -6.59 -1.39
C HIS A 286 -16.72 -7.03 0.08
N GLY A 287 -15.77 -6.47 0.83
CA GLY A 287 -15.39 -6.97 2.15
C GLY A 287 -14.63 -8.29 2.03
N PRO A 288 -14.33 -8.97 3.15
CA PRO A 288 -13.88 -10.34 3.07
C PRO A 288 -14.86 -11.14 2.19
N PRO A 289 -14.38 -12.04 1.31
CA PRO A 289 -15.21 -13.17 0.92
C PRO A 289 -15.84 -13.70 2.20
N PRO A 290 -17.16 -13.98 2.25
CA PRO A 290 -17.86 -14.32 3.48
C PRO A 290 -16.96 -15.16 4.41
N THR A 291 -16.57 -14.68 5.58
CA THR A 291 -15.67 -15.44 6.48
C THR A 291 -16.24 -16.79 6.85
N THR A 292 -17.53 -16.99 6.61
CA THR A 292 -18.21 -18.28 6.59
C THR A 292 -17.91 -19.03 5.30
N VAL A 293 -17.24 -20.17 5.43
CA VAL A 293 -17.17 -21.18 4.37
C VAL A 293 -18.56 -21.42 3.81
N TYR A 294 -18.72 -21.35 2.50
CA TYR A 294 -19.99 -21.66 1.84
C TYR A 294 -19.79 -22.57 0.64
N ALA A 295 -20.87 -23.27 0.28
CA ALA A 295 -20.89 -24.19 -0.84
C ALA A 295 -21.90 -23.71 -1.89
N TYR A 296 -21.48 -23.63 -3.15
CA TYR A 296 -22.33 -23.20 -4.27
C TYR A 296 -22.08 -24.09 -5.50
N PRO A 297 -23.05 -24.23 -6.42
CA PRO A 297 -24.42 -23.76 -6.31
C PRO A 297 -25.20 -24.53 -5.23
N ASN A 298 -26.09 -23.82 -4.53
CA ASN A 298 -26.96 -24.39 -3.51
C ASN A 298 -28.37 -23.79 -3.66
N PRO A 299 -29.34 -24.53 -4.21
CA PRO A 299 -29.29 -25.96 -4.50
C PRO A 299 -28.39 -26.34 -5.70
N PHE A 300 -27.73 -27.48 -5.60
CA PHE A 300 -27.13 -28.19 -6.74
C PHE A 300 -28.24 -28.86 -7.56
N ARG A 301 -28.20 -28.74 -8.89
CA ARG A 301 -29.18 -29.30 -9.83
C ARG A 301 -28.43 -30.12 -10.87
N ALA A 302 -28.61 -31.44 -10.87
CA ALA A 302 -27.86 -32.35 -11.73
C ALA A 302 -28.01 -32.05 -13.25
N GLU A 303 -29.13 -31.47 -13.65
CA GLU A 303 -29.40 -31.05 -15.03
C GLU A 303 -28.58 -29.83 -15.48
N ARG A 304 -28.09 -29.00 -14.54
CA ARG A 304 -27.46 -27.69 -14.83
C ARG A 304 -26.04 -27.56 -14.31
N HIS A 305 -25.68 -28.32 -13.29
CA HIS A 305 -24.44 -28.15 -12.55
C HIS A 305 -23.66 -29.46 -12.55
N GLN A 306 -22.33 -29.37 -12.74
CA GLN A 306 -21.43 -30.53 -12.72
C GLN A 306 -20.76 -30.74 -11.36
N ARG A 307 -20.66 -29.68 -10.55
CA ARG A 307 -19.95 -29.67 -9.27
C ARG A 307 -20.59 -28.71 -8.28
N VAL A 308 -20.19 -28.85 -7.02
CA VAL A 308 -20.34 -27.88 -5.93
C VAL A 308 -18.94 -27.42 -5.53
N THR A 309 -18.73 -26.11 -5.51
CA THR A 309 -17.51 -25.47 -5.04
C THR A 309 -17.69 -25.02 -3.60
N PHE A 310 -16.82 -25.50 -2.70
CA PHE A 310 -16.61 -24.92 -1.38
C PHE A 310 -15.65 -23.74 -1.53
N ALA A 311 -16.03 -22.57 -1.06
CA ALA A 311 -15.23 -21.35 -1.12
C ALA A 311 -14.91 -20.81 0.28
N ASN A 312 -13.90 -19.95 0.32
CA ASN A 312 -13.38 -19.29 1.53
C ASN A 312 -12.77 -20.26 2.53
N LEU A 313 -12.13 -21.31 2.01
CA LEU A 313 -11.38 -22.26 2.80
C LEU A 313 -10.03 -21.65 3.18
N VAL A 314 -9.51 -21.99 4.36
CA VAL A 314 -8.07 -21.86 4.60
C VAL A 314 -7.39 -22.98 3.82
N PRO A 315 -6.31 -22.76 3.05
CA PRO A 315 -5.59 -23.84 2.38
C PRO A 315 -5.24 -24.97 3.35
N ASN A 316 -5.44 -26.21 2.95
CA ASN A 316 -5.40 -27.42 3.79
C ASN A 316 -6.55 -27.57 4.79
N SER A 317 -7.70 -26.92 4.55
CA SER A 317 -8.92 -27.21 5.29
C SER A 317 -9.47 -28.60 4.95
N ARG A 318 -9.98 -29.30 5.94
CA ARG A 318 -10.62 -30.61 5.77
C ARG A 318 -12.13 -30.44 5.67
N ILE A 319 -12.72 -30.97 4.61
CA ILE A 319 -14.14 -30.87 4.30
C ILE A 319 -14.79 -32.20 4.63
N TYR A 320 -15.93 -32.15 5.31
CA TYR A 320 -16.79 -33.30 5.62
C TYR A 320 -18.20 -33.04 5.13
N VAL A 321 -18.85 -34.02 4.51
CA VAL A 321 -20.26 -33.96 4.13
C VAL A 321 -21.03 -35.12 4.75
N TYR A 322 -22.19 -34.83 5.32
CA TYR A 322 -23.05 -35.75 6.04
C TYR A 322 -24.47 -35.76 5.45
N ASP A 323 -25.18 -36.87 5.60
CA ASP A 323 -26.63 -36.89 5.42
C ASP A 323 -27.37 -36.25 6.61
N ALA A 324 -28.70 -36.12 6.49
CA ALA A 324 -29.55 -35.55 7.53
C ALA A 324 -29.61 -36.38 8.83
N THR A 325 -29.13 -37.63 8.82
CA THR A 325 -29.01 -38.48 10.01
C THR A 325 -27.68 -38.30 10.74
N GLY A 326 -26.72 -37.58 10.13
CA GLY A 326 -25.37 -37.39 10.65
C GLY A 326 -24.35 -38.43 10.16
N SER A 327 -24.71 -39.28 9.19
CA SER A 327 -23.77 -40.26 8.63
C SER A 327 -22.81 -39.57 7.66
N LEU A 328 -21.50 -39.80 7.83
CA LEU A 328 -20.46 -39.24 6.96
C LEU A 328 -20.53 -39.88 5.56
N LEU A 329 -20.59 -39.04 4.53
CA LEU A 329 -20.68 -39.45 3.12
C LEU A 329 -19.41 -39.17 2.34
N PHE A 330 -18.70 -38.09 2.66
CA PHE A 330 -17.53 -37.63 1.92
C PHE A 330 -16.57 -36.86 2.83
N GLU A 331 -15.28 -37.08 2.64
CA GLU A 331 -14.21 -36.34 3.28
C GLU A 331 -13.05 -36.08 2.29
N ASP A 332 -12.54 -34.85 2.26
CA ASP A 332 -11.29 -34.55 1.56
C ASP A 332 -10.55 -33.33 2.14
N LEU A 333 -9.30 -33.14 1.71
CA LEU A 333 -8.45 -32.02 2.05
C LEU A 333 -8.41 -31.02 0.89
N SER A 334 -8.74 -29.76 1.16
CA SER A 334 -8.63 -28.70 0.16
C SER A 334 -7.19 -28.22 0.02
N PRO A 335 -6.56 -28.30 -1.17
CA PRO A 335 -5.20 -27.79 -1.37
C PRO A 335 -5.16 -26.25 -1.42
N PHE A 336 -6.29 -25.60 -1.73
CA PHE A 336 -6.41 -24.16 -1.92
C PHE A 336 -7.55 -23.58 -1.08
N ASP A 337 -7.85 -22.30 -1.31
CA ASP A 337 -8.96 -21.57 -0.71
C ASP A 337 -10.34 -21.94 -1.29
N THR A 338 -10.35 -22.76 -2.35
CA THR A 338 -11.52 -23.33 -2.98
C THR A 338 -11.35 -24.84 -3.21
N TYR A 339 -12.46 -25.58 -3.19
CA TYR A 339 -12.49 -27.02 -3.47
C TYR A 339 -13.73 -27.42 -4.26
N ASP A 340 -13.51 -28.08 -5.40
CA ASP A 340 -14.57 -28.55 -6.28
C ASP A 340 -14.94 -30.02 -6.01
N TRP A 341 -16.19 -30.23 -5.61
CA TRP A 341 -16.75 -31.55 -5.30
C TRP A 341 -17.82 -31.95 -6.33
N THR A 342 -17.73 -33.14 -6.90
CA THR A 342 -18.64 -33.65 -7.95
C THR A 342 -19.94 -34.28 -7.40
N VAL A 343 -20.26 -34.04 -6.13
CA VAL A 343 -21.52 -34.47 -5.49
C VAL A 343 -21.70 -36.01 -5.48
N VAL A 344 -20.62 -36.68 -5.09
CA VAL A 344 -20.52 -38.13 -4.91
C VAL A 344 -20.09 -38.46 -3.47
N ASN A 345 -20.50 -39.61 -2.95
CA ASN A 345 -19.95 -40.14 -1.70
C ASN A 345 -18.50 -40.63 -1.87
N GLN A 346 -17.88 -41.07 -0.79
CA GLN A 346 -16.50 -41.56 -0.77
C GLN A 346 -16.25 -42.76 -1.72
N ALA A 347 -17.31 -43.53 -2.03
CA ALA A 347 -17.26 -44.65 -2.96
C ALA A 347 -17.50 -44.23 -4.43
N GLY A 348 -17.60 -42.92 -4.71
CA GLY A 348 -17.87 -42.40 -6.06
C GLY A 348 -19.33 -42.50 -6.50
N SER A 349 -20.25 -42.90 -5.60
CA SER A 349 -21.67 -43.00 -5.91
C SER A 349 -22.35 -41.64 -5.76
N SER A 350 -23.11 -41.31 -6.79
CA SER A 350 -23.96 -40.13 -6.89
C SER A 350 -24.94 -39.96 -5.71
N LEU A 351 -24.98 -38.78 -5.06
CA LEU A 351 -25.88 -38.54 -3.92
C LEU A 351 -27.35 -38.28 -4.32
N ALA A 352 -28.33 -38.87 -3.62
CA ALA A 352 -29.76 -38.68 -3.93
C ALA A 352 -30.25 -37.23 -3.74
N SER A 353 -31.47 -36.93 -4.21
CA SER A 353 -32.13 -35.65 -3.90
C SER A 353 -32.38 -35.53 -2.41
N GLY A 354 -31.98 -34.41 -1.79
CA GLY A 354 -32.11 -34.23 -0.34
C GLY A 354 -31.32 -33.03 0.21
N VAL A 355 -31.35 -32.88 1.53
CA VAL A 355 -30.55 -31.90 2.28
C VAL A 355 -29.40 -32.62 2.97
N TYR A 356 -28.20 -32.06 2.80
CA TYR A 356 -26.94 -32.55 3.34
C TYR A 356 -26.34 -31.47 4.24
N LEU A 357 -25.55 -31.89 5.22
CA LEU A 357 -24.80 -30.99 6.10
C LEU A 357 -23.32 -31.07 5.73
N TYR A 358 -22.59 -29.97 5.84
CA TYR A 358 -21.14 -29.99 5.73
C TYR A 358 -20.49 -29.36 6.95
N ARG A 359 -19.27 -29.82 7.25
CA ARG A 359 -18.38 -29.26 8.26
C ARG A 359 -17.01 -29.06 7.63
N VAL A 360 -16.39 -27.93 7.88
CA VAL A 360 -15.03 -27.62 7.45
C VAL A 360 -14.17 -27.33 8.67
N VAL A 361 -12.99 -27.95 8.72
CA VAL A 361 -12.01 -27.75 9.80
C VAL A 361 -10.75 -27.15 9.18
N SER A 362 -10.40 -25.93 9.60
CA SER A 362 -9.19 -25.26 9.13
C SER A 362 -7.95 -25.81 9.83
N PRO A 363 -6.76 -25.75 9.21
CA PRO A 363 -5.51 -26.14 9.87
C PRO A 363 -5.16 -25.22 11.05
N LEU A 364 -5.80 -24.06 11.15
CA LEU A 364 -5.66 -23.10 12.25
C LEU A 364 -6.64 -23.38 13.41
N GLY A 365 -7.43 -24.46 13.33
CA GLY A 365 -8.36 -24.89 14.39
C GLY A 365 -9.77 -24.30 14.30
N GLY A 366 -10.07 -23.49 13.27
CA GLY A 366 -11.42 -22.97 13.02
C GLY A 366 -12.36 -24.07 12.51
N VAL A 367 -13.63 -24.01 12.90
CA VAL A 367 -14.67 -24.97 12.48
C VAL A 367 -15.87 -24.22 11.95
N GLU A 368 -16.22 -24.48 10.69
CA GLU A 368 -17.39 -23.93 10.02
C GLU A 368 -18.38 -25.04 9.64
N THR A 369 -19.68 -24.73 9.63
CA THR A 369 -20.72 -25.70 9.24
C THR A 369 -21.77 -25.06 8.36
N GLY A 370 -22.39 -25.85 7.50
CA GLY A 370 -23.51 -25.37 6.69
C GLY A 370 -24.32 -26.51 6.10
N LYS A 371 -25.24 -26.17 5.19
CA LYS A 371 -26.17 -27.11 4.55
C LYS A 371 -26.20 -26.94 3.04
N LEU A 372 -26.41 -28.04 2.32
CA LEU A 372 -26.52 -28.09 0.86
C LEU A 372 -27.78 -28.86 0.47
N ALA A 373 -28.53 -28.37 -0.52
CA ALA A 373 -29.61 -29.11 -1.16
C ALA A 373 -29.14 -29.69 -2.50
N VAL A 374 -29.35 -30.98 -2.72
CA VAL A 374 -29.11 -31.68 -3.99
C VAL A 374 -30.45 -32.00 -4.63
N LEU A 375 -30.59 -31.65 -5.91
CA LEU A 375 -31.74 -31.93 -6.75
C LEU A 375 -31.27 -32.70 -7.98
N ARG A 376 -31.63 -33.98 -8.05
CA ARG A 376 -31.42 -34.86 -9.20
C ARG A 376 -32.65 -34.94 -10.07
#